data_AF-O28725-F1
#
_entry.id   AF-O28725-F1
#
_cell.length_a   1.000
_cell.length_b   1.000
_cell.length_c   1.000
_cell.angle_alpha   90.00
_cell.angle_beta   90.00
_cell.angle_gamma   90.00
#
_symmetry.space_group_name_H-M   'P 1'
#
loop_
_entity.id
_entity.type
_entity.pdbx_description
1 polymer ?
#
loop_
_entity_poly.entity_id
_entity_poly.type
_entity_poly.pdbx_seq_one_letter_code
_entity_poly.pdbx_strand_id
1 'polypeptide(L)' 'MLRVRKRDGRLEEFSRAKIVRTCLRAGASKKIAEKVAEELKRGYTMG' A
#
# COMPACT_ATOMS: atom_id res chain seq x y z
N MET A 1 -13.85 -0.97 -0.44
CA MET A 1 -12.71 -1.33 0.44
C MET A 1 -11.61 -1.86 -0.45
N LEU A 2 -10.41 -1.29 -0.41
CA LEU A 2 -9.30 -1.66 -1.29
C LEU A 2 -8.78 -3.05 -0.90
N ARG A 3 -8.64 -3.94 -1.88
CA ARG A 3 -8.10 -5.29 -1.67
C ARG A 3 -6.91 -5.54 -2.57
N VAL A 4 -5.89 -6.18 -2.02
CA VAL A 4 -4.66 -6.56 -2.72
C VAL A 4 -4.72 -8.05 -3.01
N ARG A 5 -4.65 -8.42 -4.29
CA ARG A 5 -4.55 -9.81 -4.71
C ARG A 5 -3.12 -10.31 -4.56
N LYS A 6 -2.94 -11.33 -3.73
CA LYS A 6 -1.69 -12.06 -3.59
C LYS A 6 -1.45 -12.94 -4.81
N ARG A 7 -0.20 -13.38 -4.96
CA ARG A 7 0.20 -14.32 -6.02
C ARG A 7 -0.58 -15.63 -5.98
N ASP A 8 -1.01 -16.07 -4.80
CA ASP A 8 -1.82 -17.27 -4.59
C ASP A 8 -3.32 -17.07 -4.88
N GLY A 9 -3.73 -15.88 -5.30
CA GLY A 9 -5.12 -15.54 -5.60
C GLY A 9 -5.92 -15.00 -4.41
N ARG A 10 -5.41 -15.06 -3.17
CA ARG A 10 -6.10 -14.51 -2.00
C ARG A 10 -6.21 -12.99 -2.08
N LEU A 11 -7.33 -12.47 -1.60
CA LEU A 11 -7.56 -11.03 -1.44
C LEU A 11 -7.35 -10.64 0.02
N GLU A 12 -6.34 -9.82 0.28
CA GLU A 12 -6.14 -9.17 1.59
C GLU A 12 -6.66 -7.75 1.55
N GLU A 13 -7.08 -7.21 2.70
CA GLU A 13 -7.39 -5.80 2.80
C GLU A 13 -6.14 -4.94 2.65
N PHE A 14 -6.26 -3.88 1.85
CA PHE A 14 -5.23 -2.88 1.74
C PHE A 14 -5.05 -2.19 3.10
N SER A 15 -3.89 -2.42 3.72
CA SER A 15 -3.51 -1.73 4.93
C SER A 15 -2.48 -0.67 4.62
N ARG A 16 -2.90 0.60 4.67
CA ARG A 16 -2.00 1.76 4.56
C ARG A 16 -0.82 1.65 5.53
N ALA A 17 -1.10 1.23 6.77
CA ALA A 17 -0.08 1.05 7.80
C ALA A 17 0.95 -0.03 7.43
N LYS A 18 0.55 -1.11 6.75
CA LYS A 18 1.46 -2.15 6.24
C LYS A 18 2.38 -1.58 5.16
N ILE A 19 1.85 -0.83 4.20
CA ILE A 19 2.65 -0.19 3.14
C ILE A 19 3.69 0.76 3.75
N VAL A 20 3.23 1.70 4.59
CA VAL A 20 4.13 2.68 5.22
C VAL A 20 5.22 1.99 6.02
N ARG A 21 4.87 0.99 6.84
CA ARG A 21 5.84 0.22 7.64
C ARG A 21 6.88 -0.49 6.77
N THR A 22 6.45 -1.11 5.68
CA THR A 22 7.37 -1.80 4.77
C THR A 22 8.32 -0.82 4.07
N CYS A 23 7.80 0.31 3.57
CA CYS A 23 8.63 1.34 2.95
C CYS A 23 9.67 1.91 3.92
N LEU A 24 9.27 2.20 5.17
CA LEU A 24 10.19 2.64 6.23
C LEU A 24 11.28 1.59 6.50
N ARG A 25 10.90 0.31 6.59
CA ARG A 25 11.86 -0.80 6.77
C ARG A 25 12.83 -0.96 5.59
N ALA A 26 12.41 -0.58 4.40
CA ALA A 26 13.27 -0.54 3.21
C ALA A 26 14.17 0.70 3.15
N GLY A 27 14.12 1.59 4.16
CA GLY A 27 14.93 2.80 4.22
C GLY A 27 14.30 4.03 3.55
N ALA A 28 13.05 3.93 3.09
CA ALA A 28 12.36 5.11 2.57
C ALA A 28 12.06 6.10 3.70
N SER A 29 12.12 7.40 3.40
CA SER A 29 11.67 8.42 4.34
C SER A 29 10.15 8.30 4.59
N LYS A 30 9.69 8.73 5.76
CA LYS A 30 8.27 8.74 6.12
C LYS A 30 7.42 9.45 5.06
N LYS A 31 7.90 10.58 4.53
CA LYS A 31 7.21 11.35 3.48
C LYS A 31 6.99 10.53 2.21
N ILE A 32 8.00 9.81 1.74
CA ILE A 32 7.88 8.95 0.55
C ILE A 32 6.98 7.76 0.84
N ALA A 33 7.14 7.11 1.99
CA ALA A 33 6.31 5.98 2.41
C ALA A 33 4.81 6.35 2.46
N GLU A 34 4.48 7.54 2.99
CA GLU A 34 3.11 8.04 3.03
C GLU A 34 2.58 8.41 1.65
N LYS A 35 3.41 9.03 0.79
CA LYS A 35 3.06 9.35 -0.59
C LYS A 35 2.71 8.09 -1.39
N VAL A 36 3.55 7.06 -1.33
CA VAL A 36 3.30 5.77 -1.99
C VAL A 36 1.99 5.15 -1.51
N ALA A 37 1.74 5.16 -0.20
CA ALA A 37 0.53 4.59 0.35
C ALA A 37 -0.74 5.35 -0.08
N GLU A 38 -0.65 6.67 -0.26
CA GLU A 38 -1.73 7.51 -0.77
C GLU A 38 -1.96 7.32 -2.28
N GLU A 39 -0.89 7.25 -3.08
CA GLU A 39 -0.99 6.99 -4.52
C GLU A 39 -1.61 5.62 -4.82
N LEU A 40 -1.23 4.58 -4.06
CA LEU A 40 -1.86 3.26 -4.17
C LEU A 40 -3.35 3.30 -3.81
N LYS A 41 -3.73 4.09 -2.81
CA LYS A 41 -5.13 4.26 -2.42
C LYS A 41 -5.92 4.93 -3.55
N ARG A 42 -5.36 5.97 -4.17
CA ARG A 42 -6.00 6.72 -5.27
C ARG A 42 -6.10 5.92 -6.55
N GLY A 43 -4.99 5.31 -6.99
CA GLY A 43 -4.90 4.60 -8.26
C GLY A 43 -5.91 3.45 -8.38
N TYR A 44 -6.24 2.79 -7.27
CA TYR A 44 -7.28 1.75 -7.25
C TYR A 44 -8.70 2.27 -7.07
N THR A 45 -8.91 3.50 -6.58
CA THR A 45 -10.27 4.06 -6.46
C THR A 45 -10.82 4.49 -7.83
N MET A 46 -9.95 4.66 -8.81
CA MET A 46 -10.30 5.02 -10.19
C MET A 46 -10.29 3.85 -11.18
N GLY A 47 -9.88 2.66 -10.73
CA GLY A 47 -9.77 1.46 -11.58
C GLY A 47 -10.98 0.54 -11.47
#